data_AF-A0A1Z1MAF8-F1
#
_entry.id   AF-A0A1Z1MAF8-F1
#
_cell.length_a   1.000
_cell.length_b   1.000
_cell.length_c   1.000
_cell.angle_alpha   90.00
_cell.angle_beta   90.00
_cell.angle_gamma   90.00
#
_symmetry.space_group_name_H-M   'P 1'
#
loop_
_entity.id
_entity.type
_entity.pdbx_description
1 polymer ?
#
loop_
_entity_poly.entity_id
_entity_poly.type
_entity_poly.pdbx_seq_one_letter_code
_entity_poly.pdbx_strand_id
1 'polypeptide(L)' 'MNNIWSIKITTVMIICNLLSIGIGRYAIKMRSSGPSSLGIEGLGLPELLATTSLGHIIGAGTILGLKSIQYL' A
#
# COMPACT_ATOMS: atom_id res chain seq x y z
N MET A 1 11.64 16.32 -20.63
CA MET A 1 12.00 15.43 -19.51
C MET A 1 10.70 14.84 -18.96
N ASN A 2 10.34 13.65 -19.43
CA ASN A 2 9.13 12.96 -18.99
C ASN A 2 9.36 12.52 -17.54
N ASN A 3 8.76 13.23 -16.59
CA ASN A 3 8.83 12.91 -15.17
C ASN A 3 8.20 11.53 -14.96
N ILE A 4 9.04 10.49 -14.99
CA ILE A 4 8.68 9.10 -14.73
C ILE A 4 7.99 8.95 -13.35
N TRP A 5 8.21 9.94 -12.48
CA TRP A 5 7.59 10.14 -11.19
C TRP A 5 6.81 11.47 -11.20
N SER A 6 5.49 11.35 -11.26
CA SER A 6 4.55 12.47 -11.32
C SER A 6 3.67 12.46 -10.08
N ILE A 7 3.14 13.62 -9.67
CA ILE A 7 2.27 13.73 -8.48
C ILE A 7 1.11 12.73 -8.54
N LYS A 8 0.61 12.47 -9.75
CA LYS A 8 -0.45 11.48 -10.04
C LYS A 8 -0.04 10.06 -9.61
N ILE A 9 1.20 9.66 -9.87
CA ILE A 9 1.74 8.33 -9.53
C ILE A 9 1.81 8.18 -8.01
N THR A 10 2.30 9.21 -7.33
CA THR A 10 2.39 9.24 -5.86
C THR A 10 1.02 9.13 -5.22
N THR A 11 0.02 9.87 -5.73
CA THR A 11 -1.37 9.79 -5.26
C THR A 11 -1.95 8.39 -5.42
N VAL A 12 -1.77 7.76 -6.58
CA VAL A 12 -2.23 6.38 -6.82
C VAL A 12 -1.56 5.39 -5.85
N MET A 13 -0.25 5.50 -5.64
CA MET A 13 0.48 4.63 -4.71
C MET A 13 -0.05 4.76 -3.26
N ILE A 14 -0.30 5.99 -2.80
CA ILE A 14 -0.85 6.24 -1.46
C ILE A 14 -2.24 5.61 -1.29
N ILE A 15 -3.09 5.72 -2.31
CA ILE A 15 -4.44 5.13 -2.29
C ILE A 15 -4.37 3.61 -2.24
N CYS A 16 -3.53 2.97 -3.06
CA CYS A 16 -3.33 1.52 -3.04
C CYS A 16 -2.81 1.03 -1.69
N ASN A 17 -1.93 1.80 -1.06
CA ASN A 17 -1.39 1.49 0.25
C ASN A 17 -2.46 1.58 1.35
N LEU A 18 -3.28 2.64 1.34
CA LEU A 18 -4.42 2.78 2.27
C LEU A 18 -5.44 1.65 2.13
N LEU A 19 -5.77 1.27 0.89
CA LEU A 19 -6.67 0.15 0.61
C LEU A 19 -6.10 -1.17 1.15
N SER A 20 -4.81 -1.41 0.93
CA SER A 20 -4.11 -2.60 1.41
C SER A 20 -4.09 -2.70 2.94
N ILE A 21 -3.85 -1.58 3.63
CA ILE A 21 -3.93 -1.52 5.10
C ILE A 21 -5.35 -1.82 5.58
N GLY A 22 -6.36 -1.25 4.93
CA GLY A 22 -7.78 -1.54 5.21
C GLY A 22 -8.11 -3.02 5.06
N ILE A 23 -7.71 -3.63 3.94
CA ILE A 23 -7.90 -5.06 3.67
C ILE A 23 -7.15 -5.90 4.71
N GLY A 24 -5.90 -5.54 5.05
CA GLY A 24 -5.11 -6.22 6.06
C GLY A 24 -5.73 -6.22 7.44
N ARG A 25 -6.45 -5.15 7.82
CA ARG A 25 -7.20 -5.13 9.10
C ARG A 25 -8.24 -6.24 9.18
N TYR A 26 -8.93 -6.53 8.08
CA TYR A 26 -9.97 -7.57 8.01
C TYR A 26 -9.42 -8.96 7.66
N ALA A 27 -8.37 -9.04 6.85
CA ALA A 27 -7.81 -10.29 6.36
C ALA A 27 -6.88 -10.98 7.36
N ILE A 28 -6.20 -10.22 8.22
CA ILE A 28 -5.24 -10.78 9.17
C ILE A 28 -6.01 -11.38 10.36
N LYS A 29 -6.19 -12.71 10.31
CA LYS A 29 -6.81 -13.51 11.37
C LYS A 29 -5.90 -13.77 12.58
N MET A 30 -4.58 -13.87 12.37
CA MET A 30 -3.61 -14.05 13.44
C MET A 30 -2.83 -12.75 13.61
N ARG A 31 -3.32 -11.90 14.53
CA ARG A 31 -2.65 -10.66 14.90
C ARG A 31 -1.35 -11.02 15.59
N SER A 32 -0.22 -10.81 14.92
CA SER A 32 1.07 -11.21 15.46
C SER A 32 1.39 -10.31 16.66
N SER A 33 1.66 -10.92 17.81
CA SER A 33 2.03 -10.25 19.09
C SER A 33 3.40 -9.57 19.04
N GLY A 34 3.77 -8.97 17.91
CA GLY A 34 4.95 -8.14 17.76
C GLY A 34 4.74 -6.77 18.38
N PRO A 35 5.82 -6.04 18.72
CA PRO A 35 5.73 -4.75 19.37
C PRO A 35 4.77 -3.82 18.61
N SER A 36 3.84 -3.23 19.35
CA SER A 36 2.89 -2.22 18.85
C SER A 36 3.62 -0.91 18.60
N SER A 37 4.50 -0.89 17.61
CA SER A 37 5.17 0.32 17.19
C SER A 37 4.34 1.00 16.13
N LEU A 38 4.09 2.29 16.37
CA LEU A 38 3.50 3.27 15.47
C LEU A 38 1.98 3.50 15.59
N GLY A 39 1.44 3.63 16.81
CA GLY A 39 0.24 4.45 17.07
C GLY A 39 -1.10 4.01 16.44
N ILE A 40 -1.14 2.87 15.75
CA ILE A 40 -2.36 2.24 15.24
C ILE A 40 -2.70 1.10 16.19
N GLU A 41 -3.65 1.35 17.09
CA GLU A 41 -4.12 0.36 18.04
C GLU A 41 -4.63 -0.89 17.28
N GLY A 42 -3.89 -2.00 17.42
CA GLY A 42 -4.28 -3.30 16.85
C GLY A 42 -3.65 -3.69 15.52
N LEU A 43 -2.60 -3.03 15.01
CA LEU A 43 -1.74 -3.55 13.93
C LEU A 43 -0.30 -3.65 14.44
N GLY A 44 0.26 -4.86 14.53
CA GLY A 44 1.67 -5.04 14.88
C GLY A 44 2.59 -4.50 13.78
N LEU A 45 3.85 -4.18 14.13
CA LEU A 45 4.90 -3.85 13.17
C LEU A 45 4.96 -4.80 11.94
N PRO A 46 4.94 -6.13 12.10
CA PRO A 46 5.00 -7.05 10.95
C PRO A 46 3.78 -6.94 10.04
N GLU A 47 2.62 -6.56 10.59
CA GLU A 47 1.38 -6.45 9.83
C GLU A 47 1.29 -5.15 9.06
N LEU A 48 1.75 -4.05 9.67
CA LEU A 48 1.92 -2.80 8.95
C LEU A 48 2.90 -3.02 7.79
N LEU A 49 4.04 -3.67 8.03
CA LEU A 49 5.01 -3.93 6.97
C LEU A 49 4.43 -4.82 5.86
N ALA A 50 3.75 -5.91 6.21
CA ALA A 50 3.12 -6.82 5.24
C ALA A 50 2.05 -6.11 4.38
N THR A 51 1.18 -5.32 5.01
CA THR A 51 0.13 -4.57 4.29
C THR A 51 0.72 -3.46 3.42
N THR A 52 1.79 -2.80 3.88
CA THR A 52 2.47 -1.77 3.09
C THR A 52 3.18 -2.36 1.87
N SER A 53 3.81 -3.53 2.02
CA SER A 53 4.42 -4.28 0.91
C SER A 53 3.37 -4.77 -0.10
N LEU A 54 2.23 -5.28 0.37
CA LEU A 54 1.11 -5.67 -0.50
C LEU A 54 0.56 -4.45 -1.26
N GLY A 55 0.45 -3.31 -0.59
CA GLY A 55 0.05 -2.04 -1.20
C GLY A 55 1.00 -1.59 -2.31
N HIS A 56 2.31 -1.80 -2.15
CA HIS A 56 3.31 -1.51 -3.19
C HIS A 56 3.19 -2.43 -4.40
N ILE A 57 2.91 -3.72 -4.21
CA ILE A 57 2.70 -4.67 -5.32
C ILE A 57 1.47 -4.25 -6.14
N ILE A 58 0.34 -3.99 -5.46
CA ILE A 58 -0.89 -3.52 -6.12
C ILE A 58 -0.65 -2.18 -6.81
N GLY A 59 0.00 -1.24 -6.12
CA GLY A 59 0.32 0.10 -6.62
C GLY A 59 1.19 0.05 -7.88
N ALA A 60 2.27 -0.75 -7.89
CA ALA A 60 3.12 -0.92 -9.06
C ALA A 60 2.33 -1.50 -10.25
N GLY A 61 1.46 -2.50 -10.00
CA GLY A 61 0.59 -3.07 -11.03
C GLY A 61 -0.41 -2.06 -11.60
N THR A 62 -1.03 -1.24 -10.75
CA THR A 62 -1.98 -0.21 -11.19
C THR A 62 -1.28 0.92 -11.95
N ILE A 63 -0.13 1.39 -11.49
CA ILE A 63 0.67 2.42 -12.18
C ILE A 63 1.07 1.92 -13.57
N LEU A 64 1.54 0.67 -13.67
CA LEU A 64 1.91 0.08 -14.95
C LEU A 64 0.70 -0.07 -15.88
N GLY A 65 -0.46 -0.49 -15.36
CA GLY A 65 -1.71 -0.57 -16.11
C GLY A 65 -2.21 0.79 -16.61
N LEU A 66 -2.26 1.80 -15.73
CA LEU A 66 -2.68 3.17 -16.10
C LEU A 66 -1.75 3.79 -17.14
N LYS A 67 -0.44 3.52 -17.04
CA LYS A 67 0.55 3.93 -18.04
C LYS A 67 0.33 3.21 -19.38
N SER A 68 -0.03 1.92 -19.35
CA SER A 68 -0.36 1.16 -20.56
C SER A 68 -1.60 1.69 -21.28
N ILE A 69 -2.55 2.28 -20.56
CA ILE A 69 -3.79 2.88 -21.10
C ILE A 69 -3.54 4.36 -21.51
N GLN A 70 -2.30 4.85 -21.44
CA GLN A 70 -1.92 6.24 -21.78
C GLN A 70 -2.63 7.33 -20.94
N TYR A 71 -3.27 6.96 -19.83
CA TYR A 71 -3.91 7.90 -18.92
C TYR A 71 -2.89 8.71 -18.08
N LEU A 72 -1.69 8.18 -17.99
CA LEU A 72 -0.58 8.67 -17.19
C LEU A 72 0.69 8.74 -18.04
#